data_AF-A0A0M2V7E7-F1
#
_entry.id   AF-A0A0M2V7E7-F1
#
_cell.length_a   1.000
_cell.length_b   1.000
_cell.length_c   1.000
_cell.angle_alpha   90.00
_cell.angle_beta   90.00
_cell.angle_gamma   90.00
#
_symmetry.space_group_name_H-M   'P 1'
#
loop_
_entity.id
_entity.type
_entity.pdbx_description
1 polymer ?
#
loop_
_entity_poly.entity_id
_entity_poly.type
_entity_poly.pdbx_seq_one_letter_code
_entity_poly.pdbx_strand_id
1 'polypeptide(L)'
;DSAVVRLEPYSESPWPVIDRAMLNHVCHTAFHQRRKTMRNNMKELMSAEELEQIGIDPTVRPETLHVADIVKMANYLSERGS
;
A
#
# COMPACT_ATOMS: atom_id res chain seq x y z
N ASP A 1 17.10 17.12 -20.49
CA ASP A 1 17.63 15.87 -19.95
C ASP A 1 16.68 14.75 -20.31
N SER A 2 17.15 13.69 -20.96
CA SER A 2 16.29 12.62 -21.49
C SER A 2 16.74 11.27 -20.93
N ALA A 3 15.79 10.50 -20.39
CA ALA A 3 16.02 9.16 -19.85
C ALA A 3 15.19 8.12 -20.62
N VAL A 4 15.78 6.96 -20.90
CA VAL A 4 15.10 5.79 -21.45
C VAL A 4 14.98 4.74 -20.35
N VAL A 5 13.77 4.26 -20.08
CA VAL A 5 13.48 3.23 -19.08
C VAL A 5 12.85 2.02 -19.77
N ARG A 6 13.28 0.82 -19.38
CA ARG A 6 12.70 -0.45 -19.83
C ARG A 6 11.95 -1.09 -18.67
N LEU A 7 10.67 -1.39 -18.87
CA LEU A 7 9.85 -2.11 -17.91
C LEU A 7 9.61 -3.53 -18.44
N GLU A 8 9.94 -4.54 -17.63
CA GLU A 8 9.65 -5.94 -17.93
C GLU A 8 8.66 -6.47 -16.89
N PRO A 9 7.54 -7.08 -17.32
CA PRO A 9 6.63 -7.75 -16.41
C PRO A 9 7.33 -8.92 -15.71
N TYR A 10 7.05 -9.09 -14.42
CA TYR A 10 7.44 -10.29 -13.69
C TYR A 10 6.71 -11.52 -14.23
N SER A 11 7.43 -12.62 -14.42
CA SER A 11 6.85 -13.93 -14.76
C SER A 11 6.00 -14.47 -13.60
N GLU A 12 6.52 -14.34 -12.39
CA GLU A 12 5.82 -14.55 -11.12
C GLU A 12 6.05 -13.33 -10.24
N SER A 13 4.96 -12.71 -9.75
CA SER A 13 5.07 -11.52 -8.93
C SER A 13 5.69 -11.88 -7.58
N PRO A 14 6.76 -11.19 -7.12
CA PRO A 14 7.26 -11.35 -5.76
C PRO A 14 6.27 -10.87 -4.70
N TRP A 15 5.25 -10.11 -5.12
CA TRP A 15 4.17 -9.62 -4.26
C TRP A 15 2.82 -9.99 -4.90
N PRO A 16 2.29 -11.19 -4.62
CA PRO A 16 0.98 -11.59 -5.12
C PRO A 16 -0.11 -10.72 -4.48
N VAL A 17 -1.02 -10.24 -5.32
CA VAL A 17 -2.12 -9.35 -4.93
C VAL A 17 -3.41 -10.10 -5.15
N ILE A 18 -4.26 -10.18 -4.13
CA ILE A 18 -5.55 -10.88 -4.17
C ILE A 18 -6.53 -10.10 -5.05
N ASP A 19 -6.67 -8.79 -4.79
CA ASP A 19 -7.53 -7.90 -5.55
C ASP A 19 -6.76 -6.65 -6.01
N ARG A 20 -6.64 -6.50 -7.34
CA ARG A 20 -5.99 -5.35 -7.96
C ARG A 20 -6.79 -4.05 -7.78
N ALA A 21 -8.11 -4.13 -7.67
CA ALA A 21 -8.94 -2.95 -7.40
C ALA A 21 -8.67 -2.41 -6.00
N MET A 22 -8.61 -3.30 -4.99
CA MET A 22 -8.21 -2.93 -3.64
C MET A 22 -6.79 -2.36 -3.60
N LEU A 23 -5.84 -2.94 -4.32
CA LEU A 23 -4.47 -2.40 -4.41
C LEU A 23 -4.47 -0.95 -4.94
N ASN A 24 -5.20 -0.68 -6.02
CA ASN A 24 -5.30 0.66 -6.58
C ASN A 24 -5.94 1.63 -5.59
N HIS A 25 -6.97 1.18 -4.87
CA HIS A 25 -7.64 1.98 -3.86
C HIS A 25 -6.71 2.34 -2.69
N VAL A 26 -6.02 1.35 -2.12
CA VAL A 26 -5.02 1.55 -1.06
C VAL A 26 -3.91 2.47 -1.51
N CYS A 27 -3.37 2.26 -2.72
CA CYS A 27 -2.32 3.12 -3.27
C CYS A 27 -2.82 4.58 -3.41
N HIS A 28 -4.02 4.78 -3.95
CA HIS A 28 -4.59 6.12 -4.05
C HIS A 28 -4.75 6.78 -2.67
N THR A 29 -5.33 6.07 -1.71
CA THR A 29 -5.60 6.58 -0.35
C THR A 29 -4.31 6.86 0.41
N ALA A 30 -3.35 5.94 0.39
CA ALA A 30 -2.06 6.12 1.05
C ALA A 30 -1.30 7.34 0.51
N PHE A 31 -1.36 7.60 -0.80
CA PHE A 31 -0.64 8.70 -1.44
C PHE A 31 -1.49 9.97 -1.67
N HIS A 32 -2.72 10.03 -1.16
CA HIS A 32 -3.61 11.19 -1.30
C HIS A 32 -3.08 12.38 -0.48
N GLN A 33 -2.59 12.16 0.75
CA GLN A 33 -2.02 13.20 1.60
C GLN A 33 -0.56 12.86 1.98
N ARG A 34 0.34 12.89 1.00
CA ARG A 34 1.74 12.43 1.11
C ARG A 34 2.56 13.01 2.27
N ARG A 35 2.18 14.20 2.78
CA ARG A 35 2.84 14.88 3.90
C ARG A 35 2.31 14.47 5.28
N LYS A 36 1.22 13.70 5.34
CA LYS A 36 0.61 13.19 6.57
C LYS A 36 1.10 11.77 6.85
N THR A 37 0.99 11.35 8.10
CA THR A 37 1.36 10.00 8.54
C THR A 37 0.39 8.95 8.01
N MET A 38 0.79 7.67 8.00
CA MET A 38 -0.06 6.56 7.55
C MET A 38 -1.36 6.47 8.34
N ARG A 39 -1.32 6.71 9.66
CA ARG A 39 -2.53 6.85 10.50
C ARG A 39 -3.55 7.80 9.90
N ASN A 40 -3.11 8.96 9.42
CA ASN A 40 -4.01 9.98 8.91
C ASN A 40 -4.48 9.70 7.47
N ASN A 41 -3.60 9.14 6.64
CA ASN A 41 -3.95 8.77 5.27
C ASN A 41 -4.93 7.59 5.24
N MET A 42 -4.73 6.60 6.11
CA MET A 42 -5.46 5.32 6.05
C MET A 42 -6.65 5.22 7.00
N LYS A 43 -6.90 6.21 7.87
CA LYS A 43 -7.94 6.14 8.93
C LYS A 43 -9.34 5.72 8.47
N GLU A 44 -9.69 5.96 7.21
CA GLU A 44 -11.00 5.60 6.65
C GLU A 44 -11.06 4.13 6.22
N LEU A 45 -9.91 3.51 5.97
CA LEU A 45 -9.78 2.13 5.53
C LEU A 45 -9.25 1.20 6.64
N MET A 46 -8.27 1.66 7.41
CA MET A 46 -7.59 0.87 8.43
C MET A 46 -7.35 1.69 9.71
N SER A 47 -7.51 1.05 10.86
CA SER A 47 -7.08 1.64 12.14
C SER A 47 -5.55 1.57 12.29
N ALA A 48 -5.02 2.28 13.28
CA ALA A 48 -3.59 2.22 13.56
C ALA A 48 -3.16 0.84 14.08
N GLU A 49 -4.03 0.19 14.86
CA GLU A 49 -3.82 -1.15 15.40
C GLU A 49 -3.76 -2.19 14.28
N GLU A 50 -4.61 -2.05 13.25
CA GLU A 50 -4.58 -2.92 12.06
C GLU A 50 -3.30 -2.72 11.25
N LEU A 51 -2.81 -1.48 11.11
CA LEU A 51 -1.51 -1.21 10.48
C LEU A 51 -0.37 -1.86 11.25
N GLU A 52 -0.34 -1.71 12.57
CA GLU A 52 0.68 -2.33 13.43
C GLU A 52 0.62 -3.86 13.37
N GLN A 53 -0.58 -4.45 13.30
CA GLN A 53 -0.79 -5.89 13.20
C GLN A 53 -0.14 -6.48 11.95
N ILE A 54 -0.14 -5.76 10.82
CA ILE A 54 0.52 -6.18 9.57
C ILE A 54 1.98 -5.69 9.46
N GLY A 55 2.52 -5.11 10.53
CA GLY A 55 3.91 -4.68 10.64
C GLY A 55 4.20 -3.33 9.98
N ILE A 56 3.20 -2.46 9.84
CA ILE A 56 3.36 -1.10 9.29
C ILE A 56 3.27 -0.09 10.42
N ASP A 57 4.29 0.75 10.56
CA ASP A 57 4.31 1.82 11.54
C ASP A 57 3.33 2.94 11.13
N PRO A 58 2.29 3.24 11.93
CA PRO A 58 1.27 4.24 11.59
C PRO A 58 1.80 5.68 11.64
N THR A 59 3.01 5.91 12.16
CA THR A 59 3.64 7.23 12.29
C THR A 59 4.46 7.64 11.06
N VAL A 60 4.83 6.70 10.19
CA VAL A 60 5.63 6.99 9.00
C VAL A 60 4.80 7.69 7.92
N ARG A 61 5.47 8.29 6.95
CA ARG A 61 4.82 8.87 5.76
C ARG A 61 4.73 7.84 4.63
N PRO A 62 3.73 7.93 3.75
CA PRO A 62 3.53 6.97 2.65
C PRO A 62 4.72 6.89 1.69
N GLU A 63 5.49 7.96 1.52
CA GLU A 63 6.71 7.97 0.69
C GLU A 63 7.85 7.08 1.20
N THR A 64 7.76 6.62 2.45
CA THR A 64 8.74 5.71 3.07
C THR A 64 8.36 4.23 2.93
N LEU A 65 7.18 3.93 2.41
CA LEU A 65 6.69 2.56 2.25
C LEU A 65 7.29 1.86 1.04
N HIS A 66 7.50 0.55 1.17
CA HIS A 66 7.85 -0.30 0.05
C HIS A 66 6.60 -0.83 -0.66
N VAL A 67 6.78 -1.31 -1.90
CA VAL A 67 5.70 -1.95 -2.68
C VAL A 67 5.06 -3.11 -1.89
N ALA A 68 5.88 -3.88 -1.17
CA ALA A 68 5.41 -4.98 -0.33
C ALA A 68 4.42 -4.51 0.75
N ASP A 69 4.59 -3.32 1.33
CA ASP A 69 3.71 -2.80 2.38
C ASP A 69 2.34 -2.41 1.82
N ILE A 70 2.32 -1.80 0.63
CA ILE A 70 1.08 -1.48 -0.09
C ILE A 70 0.32 -2.76 -0.44
N VAL A 71 1.03 -3.81 -0.90
CA VAL A 71 0.43 -5.10 -1.21
C VAL A 71 -0.13 -5.79 0.05
N LYS A 72 0.59 -5.75 1.17
CA LYS A 72 0.10 -6.28 2.45
C LYS A 72 -1.19 -5.60 2.90
N MET A 73 -1.26 -4.27 2.85
CA MET A 73 -2.47 -3.52 3.19
C MET A 73 -3.65 -3.91 2.28
N ALA A 74 -3.41 -4.01 0.97
CA ALA A 74 -4.44 -4.39 0.01
C ALA A 74 -4.98 -5.81 0.29
N ASN A 75 -4.09 -6.79 0.47
CA ASN A 75 -4.48 -8.16 0.75
C ASN A 75 -5.23 -8.29 2.09
N TYR A 76 -4.75 -7.61 3.14
CA TYR A 76 -5.43 -7.57 4.43
C TYR A 76 -6.87 -7.05 4.33
N LEU A 77 -7.07 -5.94 3.59
CA LEU A 77 -8.40 -5.37 3.39
C LEU A 77 -9.33 -6.25 2.54
N SER A 78 -8.79 -6.92 1.53
CA SER A 78 -9.53 -7.89 0.71
C SER A 78 -9.99 -9.09 1.54
N GLU A 79 -9.14 -9.61 2.42
CA GLU A 79 -9.47 -10.74 3.29
C GLU A 79 -10.47 -10.36 4.39
N ARG A 80 -10.35 -9.15 4.97
CA ARG A 80 -11.27 -8.66 6.01
C ARG A 80 -12.71 -8.46 5.51
N GLY A 81 -12.87 -8.09 4.23
CA GLY A 81 -14.17 -7.85 3.60
C GLY A 81 -14.81 -9.07 2.93
N SER A 82 -14.15 -10.23 2.94
CA SER A 82 -14.61 -11.48 2.34
C SER A 82 -15.36 -12.38 3.33
#